data_AF-A0A4R0SUM4-F1
#
_entry.id   AF-A0A4R0SUM4-F1
#
_cell.length_a   1.000
_cell.length_b   1.000
_cell.length_c   1.000
_cell.angle_alpha   90.00
_cell.angle_beta   90.00
_cell.angle_gamma   90.00
#
_symmetry.space_group_name_H-M   'P 1'
#
loop_
_entity.id
_entity.type
_entity.pdbx_description
1 polymer ?
#
loop_
_entity_poly.entity_id
_entity_poly.type
_entity_poly.pdbx_seq_one_letter_code
_entity_poly.pdbx_strand_id
1 'polypeptide(L)'
;MGVLHFDRHAEQVYVDDVNITEVTTTAIHPAEGIYKNGDCEDKQQLLDETKAELKRRSTPTVSYEADVLTLTKAGMDTAGVALGDRVLLVDTTFTPDLRLAGRVLQLEEDLLDPALTVITIGNIIERFTASSRSAEQRLDRVIAGTATWQSTSQQVTQNASKWDQVAQTVVDNSGKWNAAAGTLEQKSSSWDNAGTTLAAKQPVWDATAATVNAKAKTWDDAATITANHAQVIQQSTIGVTFHYEDLAITLGDAISLTDASGTWTFKDGAFVKQEPEPTE
;
A
#
# COMPACT_ATOMS: atom_id res chain seq x y z
N MET A 1 -37.48 -6.75 -14.20
CA MET A 1 -36.66 -7.69 -14.98
C MET A 1 -35.68 -8.37 -14.03
N GLY A 2 -35.54 -9.69 -14.12
CA GLY A 2 -34.65 -10.50 -13.30
C GLY A 2 -35.19 -11.92 -13.16
N VAL A 3 -35.05 -12.71 -14.22
CA VAL A 3 -35.54 -14.10 -14.32
C VAL A 3 -34.56 -15.04 -13.64
N LEU A 4 -35.01 -15.80 -12.65
CA LEU A 4 -34.26 -16.90 -12.05
C LEU A 4 -34.35 -18.11 -12.99
N HIS A 5 -33.21 -18.51 -13.55
CA HIS A 5 -33.05 -19.75 -14.29
C HIS A 5 -32.95 -20.92 -13.31
N PHE A 6 -33.88 -21.88 -13.41
CA PHE A 6 -33.73 -23.21 -12.84
C PHE A 6 -33.24 -24.14 -13.96
N ASP A 7 -32.00 -24.61 -13.83
CA ASP A 7 -31.46 -25.62 -14.72
C ASP A 7 -32.12 -26.97 -14.38
N ARG A 8 -32.90 -27.48 -15.32
CA ARG A 8 -33.69 -28.70 -15.18
C ARG A 8 -32.89 -29.82 -15.84
N HIS A 9 -32.03 -30.50 -15.08
CA HIS A 9 -31.41 -31.73 -15.57
C HIS A 9 -32.45 -32.85 -15.64
N ALA A 10 -32.64 -33.37 -16.84
CA ALA A 10 -33.61 -34.40 -17.16
C ALA A 10 -33.37 -35.70 -16.37
N GLU A 11 -34.34 -36.11 -15.56
CA GLU A 11 -34.46 -37.47 -15.06
C GLU A 11 -34.72 -38.40 -16.24
N GLN A 12 -33.73 -39.22 -16.60
CA GLN A 12 -33.97 -40.41 -17.39
C GLN A 12 -34.54 -41.48 -16.46
N VAL A 13 -35.85 -41.66 -16.51
CA VAL A 13 -36.57 -42.79 -15.93
C VAL A 13 -36.20 -44.05 -16.73
N TYR A 14 -35.63 -45.06 -16.08
CA TYR A 14 -35.44 -46.38 -16.68
C TYR A 14 -35.96 -47.49 -15.75
N VAL A 15 -37.16 -47.95 -16.11
CA VAL A 15 -37.77 -49.29 -16.00
C VAL A 15 -37.54 -50.05 -14.68
N ASP A 16 -38.44 -49.86 -13.72
CA ASP A 16 -38.81 -50.91 -12.79
C ASP A 16 -39.45 -52.06 -13.59
N ASP A 17 -38.80 -53.22 -13.63
CA ASP A 17 -39.46 -54.43 -14.06
C ASP A 17 -40.41 -54.87 -12.93
N VAL A 18 -41.67 -54.43 -13.04
CA VAL A 18 -42.76 -54.65 -12.09
C VAL A 18 -43.08 -56.14 -11.85
N ASN A 19 -42.47 -57.06 -12.61
CA ASN A 19 -42.69 -58.49 -12.44
C ASN A 19 -41.81 -59.18 -11.37
N ILE A 20 -40.88 -58.47 -10.69
CA ILE A 20 -40.10 -59.09 -9.60
C ILE A 20 -40.84 -59.08 -8.24
N THR A 21 -41.91 -58.29 -8.11
CA THR A 21 -42.59 -58.08 -6.82
C THR A 21 -43.58 -59.18 -6.44
N GLU A 22 -43.83 -60.18 -7.29
CA GLU A 22 -44.83 -61.23 -7.00
C GLU A 22 -44.29 -62.51 -6.35
N VAL A 23 -42.99 -62.59 -6.01
CA VAL A 23 -42.44 -63.80 -5.37
C VAL A 23 -41.47 -63.46 -4.25
N THR A 24 -41.93 -62.89 -3.13
CA THR A 24 -41.39 -63.20 -1.78
C THR A 24 -42.35 -62.69 -0.69
N THR A 25 -43.05 -63.59 -0.01
CA THR A 25 -43.81 -63.31 1.23
C THR A 25 -42.92 -63.35 2.49
N THR A 26 -41.63 -63.00 2.37
CA THR A 26 -40.73 -62.85 3.52
C THR A 26 -40.43 -61.37 3.70
N ALA A 27 -40.55 -60.87 4.94
CA ALA A 27 -40.28 -59.48 5.33
C ALA A 27 -38.78 -59.11 5.27
N ILE A 28 -38.08 -59.56 4.21
CA ILE A 28 -36.66 -59.36 3.97
C ILE A 28 -36.57 -58.45 2.73
N HIS A 29 -36.37 -57.16 2.94
CA HIS A 29 -36.07 -56.26 1.82
C HIS A 29 -34.68 -56.60 1.26
N PRO A 30 -34.57 -56.94 -0.04
CA PRO A 30 -33.26 -57.17 -0.67
C PRO A 30 -32.40 -55.90 -0.59
N ALA A 31 -31.09 -56.08 -0.49
CA ALA A 31 -30.17 -54.95 -0.48
C ALA A 31 -30.10 -54.31 -1.87
N GLU A 32 -30.71 -53.15 -2.02
CA GLU A 32 -30.69 -52.37 -3.26
C GLU A 32 -29.40 -51.53 -3.36
N GLY A 33 -28.86 -51.38 -4.57
CA GLY A 33 -27.63 -50.62 -4.81
C GLY A 33 -27.51 -50.13 -6.24
N ILE A 34 -26.87 -48.98 -6.41
CA ILE A 34 -26.67 -48.35 -7.72
C ILE A 34 -25.22 -48.59 -8.16
N TYR A 35 -25.03 -49.17 -9.35
CA TYR A 35 -23.74 -49.20 -10.03
C TYR A 35 -23.62 -47.99 -10.97
N LYS A 36 -22.48 -47.30 -10.94
CA LYS A 36 -22.20 -46.15 -11.81
C LYS A 36 -20.86 -46.37 -12.50
N ASN A 37 -20.87 -46.38 -13.82
CA ASN A 37 -19.69 -46.29 -14.67
C ASN A 37 -19.86 -45.09 -15.60
N GLY A 38 -19.16 -43.99 -15.30
CA GLY A 38 -19.30 -42.72 -16.02
C GLY A 38 -18.70 -42.71 -17.43
N ASP A 39 -17.91 -43.73 -17.75
CA ASP A 39 -17.12 -43.82 -18.99
C ASP A 39 -17.67 -44.92 -19.94
N CYS A 40 -18.81 -45.54 -19.62
CA CYS A 40 -19.42 -46.60 -20.43
C CYS A 40 -20.47 -46.02 -21.41
N GLU A 41 -20.23 -46.19 -22.71
CA GLU A 41 -21.12 -45.71 -23.78
C GLU A 41 -22.05 -46.81 -24.36
N ASP A 42 -21.84 -48.09 -24.00
CA ASP A 42 -22.64 -49.23 -24.47
C ASP A 42 -23.58 -49.77 -23.36
N LYS A 43 -24.88 -49.82 -23.67
CA LYS A 43 -25.92 -50.30 -22.75
C LYS A 43 -25.76 -51.77 -22.37
N GLN A 44 -25.29 -52.63 -23.30
CA GLN A 44 -25.13 -54.05 -23.02
C GLN A 44 -23.94 -54.28 -22.09
N GLN A 45 -22.85 -53.55 -22.31
CA GLN A 45 -21.69 -53.52 -21.42
C GLN A 45 -22.09 -53.06 -20.00
N LEU A 46 -22.83 -51.96 -19.88
CA LEU A 46 -23.28 -51.46 -18.56
C LEU A 46 -24.16 -52.49 -17.82
N LEU A 47 -25.04 -53.20 -18.54
CA LEU A 47 -25.87 -54.25 -17.95
C LEU A 47 -25.03 -55.43 -17.47
N ASP A 48 -24.06 -55.87 -18.26
CA ASP A 48 -23.19 -56.98 -17.90
C ASP A 48 -22.25 -56.63 -16.74
N GLU A 49 -21.72 -55.41 -16.70
CA GLU A 49 -20.95 -54.86 -15.57
C GLU A 49 -21.82 -54.74 -14.30
N THR A 50 -23.06 -54.26 -14.44
CA THR A 50 -24.01 -54.17 -13.32
C THR A 50 -24.36 -55.55 -12.77
N LYS A 51 -24.59 -56.55 -13.65
CA LYS A 51 -24.83 -57.94 -13.24
C LYS A 51 -23.60 -58.57 -12.58
N ALA A 52 -22.40 -58.29 -13.09
CA ALA A 52 -21.16 -58.74 -12.49
C ALA A 52 -20.95 -58.13 -11.09
N GLU A 53 -21.22 -56.83 -10.94
CA GLU A 53 -21.15 -56.13 -9.65
C GLU A 53 -22.23 -56.62 -8.68
N LEU A 54 -23.44 -56.88 -9.16
CA LEU A 54 -24.51 -57.49 -8.37
C LEU A 54 -24.06 -58.86 -7.87
N LYS A 55 -23.52 -59.73 -8.74
CA LYS A 55 -22.99 -61.05 -8.36
C LYS A 55 -21.85 -60.94 -7.35
N ARG A 56 -20.96 -59.96 -7.53
CA ARG A 56 -19.85 -59.69 -6.60
C ARG A 56 -20.36 -59.25 -5.23
N ARG A 57 -21.33 -58.34 -5.18
CA ARG A 57 -21.94 -57.82 -3.94
C ARG A 57 -22.90 -58.81 -3.27
N SER A 58 -23.52 -59.68 -4.04
CA SER A 58 -24.38 -60.75 -3.53
C SER A 58 -23.58 -61.95 -3.03
N THR A 59 -22.28 -62.03 -3.34
CA THR A 59 -21.38 -63.05 -2.80
C THR A 59 -20.89 -62.59 -1.43
N PRO A 60 -21.31 -63.23 -0.33
CA PRO A 60 -20.94 -62.80 1.01
C PRO A 60 -19.43 -62.95 1.20
N THR A 61 -18.74 -61.87 1.56
CA THR A 61 -17.35 -61.95 2.02
C THR A 61 -17.39 -62.01 3.54
N VAL A 62 -17.01 -63.17 4.10
CA VAL A 62 -16.84 -63.36 5.54
C VAL A 62 -15.63 -62.56 5.99
N SER A 63 -15.77 -61.73 7.03
CA SER A 63 -14.66 -60.89 7.49
C SER A 63 -14.55 -60.78 9.00
N TYR A 64 -15.53 -61.29 9.77
CA TYR A 64 -15.46 -61.26 11.23
C TYR A 64 -16.32 -62.38 11.85
N GLU A 65 -15.71 -63.25 12.66
CA GLU A 65 -16.40 -64.27 13.45
C GLU A 65 -16.60 -63.74 14.87
N ALA A 66 -17.83 -63.78 15.39
CA ALA A 66 -18.14 -63.35 16.74
C ALA A 66 -18.90 -64.45 17.50
N ASP A 67 -18.41 -64.80 18.68
CA ASP A 67 -19.03 -65.77 19.59
C ASP A 67 -20.19 -65.12 20.37
N VAL A 68 -21.35 -65.79 20.38
CA VAL A 68 -22.61 -65.35 20.99
C VAL A 68 -22.48 -65.13 22.50
N LEU A 69 -21.53 -65.79 23.18
CA LEU A 69 -21.30 -65.61 24.61
C LEU A 69 -20.98 -64.13 24.98
N THR A 70 -20.48 -63.35 24.03
CA THR A 70 -20.13 -61.93 24.23
C THR A 70 -21.37 -61.02 24.10
N LEU A 71 -22.35 -61.38 23.25
CA LEU A 71 -23.59 -60.62 23.06
C LEU A 71 -24.56 -60.76 24.25
N THR A 72 -24.72 -61.99 24.77
CA THR A 72 -25.62 -62.25 25.90
C THR A 72 -25.10 -61.61 27.19
N LYS A 73 -23.78 -61.58 27.39
CA LYS A 73 -23.13 -60.85 28.51
C LYS A 73 -23.22 -59.33 28.38
N ALA A 74 -23.39 -58.80 27.16
CA ALA A 74 -23.65 -57.39 26.91
C ALA A 74 -25.14 -57.00 27.05
N GLY A 75 -26.02 -57.95 27.43
CA GLY A 75 -27.45 -57.72 27.66
C GLY A 75 -28.28 -57.63 26.38
N MET A 76 -27.77 -58.11 25.23
CA MET A 76 -28.57 -58.21 24.00
C MET A 76 -29.36 -59.52 23.99
N ASP A 77 -30.68 -59.41 23.85
CA ASP A 77 -31.57 -60.54 23.60
C ASP A 77 -31.32 -61.05 22.17
N THR A 78 -30.81 -62.26 22.04
CA THR A 78 -30.58 -62.91 20.75
C THR A 78 -31.84 -63.55 20.19
N ALA A 79 -32.96 -63.55 20.95
CA ALA A 79 -34.26 -64.02 20.49
C ALA A 79 -34.80 -63.06 19.41
N GLY A 80 -34.47 -63.35 18.15
CA GLY A 80 -34.97 -62.61 16.99
C GLY A 80 -33.93 -62.19 15.97
N VAL A 81 -32.65 -62.55 16.13
CA VAL A 81 -31.63 -62.34 15.11
C VAL A 81 -31.66 -63.49 14.10
N ALA A 82 -32.10 -63.21 12.88
CA ALA A 82 -32.17 -64.17 11.79
C ALA A 82 -31.01 -63.99 10.78
N LEU A 83 -30.80 -65.02 9.97
CA LEU A 83 -29.89 -64.95 8.83
C LEU A 83 -30.24 -63.75 7.93
N GLY A 84 -29.24 -62.91 7.65
CA GLY A 84 -29.40 -61.71 6.83
C GLY A 84 -29.65 -60.42 7.61
N ASP A 85 -29.93 -60.47 8.91
CA ASP A 85 -30.18 -59.27 9.72
C ASP A 85 -28.98 -58.34 9.81
N ARG A 86 -29.25 -57.04 9.87
CA ARG A 86 -28.22 -56.02 10.01
C ARG A 86 -27.89 -55.81 11.47
N VAL A 87 -26.62 -55.97 11.81
CA VAL A 87 -26.10 -55.86 13.17
C VAL A 87 -25.07 -54.73 13.26
N LEU A 88 -25.01 -54.10 14.43
CA LEU A 88 -23.97 -53.13 14.78
C LEU A 88 -23.01 -53.80 15.77
N LEU A 89 -21.72 -53.75 15.47
CA LEU A 89 -20.67 -54.29 16.31
C LEU A 89 -19.88 -53.14 16.93
N VAL A 90 -19.57 -53.30 18.22
CA VAL A 90 -18.67 -52.42 18.95
C VAL A 90 -17.53 -53.30 19.45
N ASP A 91 -16.38 -53.19 18.82
CA ASP A 91 -15.17 -53.90 19.24
C ASP A 91 -14.35 -52.98 20.15
N THR A 92 -14.43 -53.26 21.45
CA THR A 92 -13.76 -52.51 22.53
C THR A 92 -12.29 -52.93 22.71
N THR A 93 -11.78 -53.85 21.88
CA THR A 93 -10.36 -54.24 21.92
C THR A 93 -9.45 -53.25 21.20
N PHE A 94 -10.04 -52.37 20.36
CA PHE A 94 -9.36 -51.25 19.71
C PHE A 94 -9.49 -49.96 20.53
N THR A 95 -8.51 -49.06 20.40
CA THR A 95 -8.57 -47.72 21.00
C THR A 95 -8.33 -46.65 19.94
N PRO A 96 -9.32 -45.78 19.62
CA PRO A 96 -10.70 -45.79 20.11
C PRO A 96 -11.50 -47.01 19.58
N ASP A 97 -12.55 -47.40 20.31
CA ASP A 97 -13.42 -48.55 19.98
C ASP A 97 -13.81 -48.58 18.50
N LEU A 98 -13.69 -49.74 17.88
CA LEU A 98 -14.01 -49.92 16.48
C LEU A 98 -15.51 -50.21 16.34
N ARG A 99 -16.25 -49.30 15.69
CA ARG A 99 -17.69 -49.43 15.46
C ARG A 99 -17.99 -49.79 14.00
N LEU A 100 -18.57 -50.97 13.82
CA LEU A 100 -18.77 -51.62 12.53
C LEU A 100 -20.25 -51.90 12.31
N ALA A 101 -20.72 -51.86 11.07
CA ALA A 101 -22.05 -52.36 10.70
C ALA A 101 -21.89 -53.54 9.75
N GLY A 102 -22.56 -54.65 10.04
CA GLY A 102 -22.47 -55.90 9.29
C GLY A 102 -23.82 -56.57 9.06
N ARG A 103 -23.81 -57.72 8.38
CA ARG A 103 -24.96 -58.62 8.28
C ARG A 103 -24.61 -60.01 8.79
N VAL A 104 -25.58 -60.69 9.38
CA VAL A 104 -25.47 -62.11 9.77
C VAL A 104 -25.45 -62.97 8.51
N LEU A 105 -24.36 -63.72 8.32
CA LEU A 105 -24.13 -64.57 7.15
C LEU A 105 -24.28 -66.06 7.44
N GLN A 106 -24.13 -66.46 8.69
CA GLN A 106 -24.32 -67.82 9.14
C GLN A 106 -24.72 -67.81 10.61
N LEU A 107 -25.65 -68.69 10.96
CA LEU A 107 -26.08 -68.96 12.32
C LEU A 107 -25.96 -70.46 12.53
N GLU A 108 -25.03 -70.87 13.38
CA GLU A 108 -24.92 -72.25 13.85
C GLU A 108 -25.51 -72.32 15.25
N GLU A 109 -26.74 -72.81 15.36
CA GLU A 109 -27.47 -72.91 16.62
C GLU A 109 -27.24 -74.29 17.25
N ASP A 110 -26.71 -74.30 18.47
CA ASP A 110 -26.65 -75.50 19.29
C ASP A 110 -27.94 -75.60 20.12
N LEU A 111 -28.79 -76.56 19.77
CA LEU A 111 -30.12 -76.76 20.36
C LEU A 111 -30.08 -77.39 21.76
N LEU A 112 -28.92 -77.88 22.21
CA LEU A 112 -28.72 -78.50 23.52
C LEU A 112 -28.05 -77.52 24.49
N ASP A 113 -27.17 -76.67 23.98
CA ASP A 113 -26.56 -75.58 24.73
C ASP A 113 -26.60 -74.27 23.91
N PRO A 114 -27.61 -73.41 24.13
CA PRO A 114 -27.71 -72.12 23.45
C PRO A 114 -26.47 -71.23 23.60
N ALA A 115 -25.62 -71.49 24.62
CA ALA A 115 -24.38 -70.76 24.85
C ALA A 115 -23.25 -71.10 23.87
N LEU A 116 -23.39 -72.14 23.05
CA LEU A 116 -22.42 -72.55 22.02
C LEU A 116 -22.82 -72.11 20.60
N THR A 117 -23.84 -71.27 20.47
CA THR A 117 -24.26 -70.73 19.17
C THR A 117 -23.16 -69.85 18.58
N VAL A 118 -22.83 -70.03 17.29
CA VAL A 118 -21.84 -69.21 16.58
C VAL A 118 -22.54 -68.37 15.52
N ILE A 119 -22.25 -67.06 15.49
CA ILE A 119 -22.77 -66.14 14.47
C ILE A 119 -21.60 -65.63 13.63
N THR A 120 -21.65 -65.94 12.33
CA THR A 120 -20.69 -65.40 11.36
C THR A 120 -21.26 -64.12 10.78
N ILE A 121 -20.49 -63.02 10.91
CA ILE A 121 -20.91 -61.71 10.42
C ILE A 121 -19.98 -61.31 9.26
N GLY A 122 -20.56 -60.79 8.20
CA GLY A 122 -19.78 -60.26 7.08
C GLY A 122 -20.44 -59.09 6.40
N ASN A 123 -19.86 -58.70 5.25
CA ASN A 123 -20.19 -57.44 4.57
C ASN A 123 -20.08 -56.22 5.53
N ILE A 124 -18.97 -56.15 6.27
CA ILE A 124 -18.71 -55.12 7.26
C ILE A 124 -18.42 -53.77 6.57
N ILE A 125 -19.07 -52.71 7.03
CA ILE A 125 -18.78 -51.33 6.62
C ILE A 125 -18.30 -50.53 7.84
N GLU A 126 -17.05 -50.05 7.80
CA GLU A 126 -16.41 -49.18 8.81
C GLU A 126 -16.97 -47.74 8.85
N ARG A 127 -18.27 -47.56 8.56
CA ARG A 127 -18.84 -46.25 8.23
C ARG A 127 -18.80 -45.25 9.38
N PHE A 128 -18.92 -45.71 10.62
CA PHE A 128 -19.08 -44.83 11.77
C PHE A 128 -17.75 -44.22 12.22
N THR A 129 -16.70 -45.04 12.37
CA THR A 129 -15.38 -44.56 12.79
C THR A 129 -14.76 -43.62 11.76
N ALA A 130 -14.96 -43.90 10.46
CA ALA A 130 -14.52 -43.01 9.39
C ALA A 130 -15.35 -41.70 9.34
N SER A 131 -16.66 -41.78 9.55
CA SER A 131 -17.54 -40.61 9.58
C SER A 131 -17.21 -39.67 10.75
N SER A 132 -16.97 -40.20 11.95
CA SER A 132 -16.61 -39.39 13.13
C SER A 132 -15.27 -38.67 12.93
N ARG A 133 -14.23 -39.39 12.46
CA ARG A 133 -12.93 -38.78 12.11
C ARG A 133 -13.07 -37.67 11.07
N SER A 134 -13.94 -37.86 10.07
CA SER A 134 -14.18 -36.83 9.06
C SER A 134 -14.91 -35.60 9.62
N ALA A 135 -15.77 -35.77 10.62
CA ALA A 135 -16.47 -34.67 11.28
C ALA A 135 -15.51 -33.86 12.18
N GLU A 136 -14.64 -34.55 12.93
CA GLU A 136 -13.58 -33.93 13.74
C GLU A 136 -12.63 -33.09 12.88
N GLN A 137 -12.15 -33.65 11.76
CA GLN A 137 -11.30 -32.91 10.81
C GLN A 137 -11.97 -31.66 10.22
N ARG A 138 -13.29 -31.71 10.00
CA ARG A 138 -14.06 -30.55 9.55
C ARG A 138 -14.17 -29.51 10.65
N LEU A 139 -14.40 -29.93 11.89
CA LEU A 139 -14.45 -29.04 13.05
C LEU A 139 -13.10 -28.35 13.28
N ASP A 140 -12.00 -29.09 13.24
CA ASP A 140 -10.64 -28.54 13.38
C ASP A 140 -10.35 -27.50 12.29
N ARG A 141 -10.77 -27.76 11.05
CA ARG A 141 -10.63 -26.79 9.95
C ARG A 141 -11.43 -25.53 10.20
N VAL A 142 -12.66 -25.64 10.72
CA VAL A 142 -13.49 -24.49 11.07
C VAL A 142 -12.83 -23.69 12.19
N ILE A 143 -12.35 -24.35 13.25
CA ILE A 143 -11.66 -23.69 14.37
C ILE A 143 -10.40 -22.97 13.86
N ALA A 144 -9.57 -23.63 13.06
CA ALA A 144 -8.41 -22.99 12.45
C ALA A 144 -8.81 -21.77 11.59
N GLY A 145 -9.88 -21.89 10.81
CA GLY A 145 -10.44 -20.80 10.02
C GLY A 145 -10.92 -19.61 10.86
N THR A 146 -11.51 -19.86 12.04
CA THR A 146 -11.94 -18.78 12.95
C THR A 146 -10.75 -18.00 13.51
N ALA A 147 -9.65 -18.67 13.84
CA ALA A 147 -8.43 -18.01 14.31
C ALA A 147 -7.82 -17.12 13.22
N THR A 148 -7.78 -17.61 11.97
CA THR A 148 -7.36 -16.80 10.82
C THR A 148 -8.28 -15.60 10.62
N TRP A 149 -9.60 -15.80 10.64
CA TRP A 149 -10.58 -14.73 10.49
C TRP A 149 -10.44 -13.66 11.56
N GLN A 150 -10.24 -14.07 12.82
CA GLN A 150 -10.03 -13.15 13.94
C GLN A 150 -8.75 -12.33 13.76
N SER A 151 -7.65 -12.96 13.34
CA SER A 151 -6.40 -12.26 13.02
C SER A 151 -6.57 -11.25 11.89
N THR A 152 -7.23 -11.64 10.79
CA THR A 152 -7.52 -10.73 9.67
C THR A 152 -8.41 -9.57 10.10
N SER A 153 -9.43 -9.82 10.91
CA SER A 153 -10.32 -8.77 11.43
C SER A 153 -9.56 -7.74 12.28
N GLN A 154 -8.63 -8.19 13.13
CA GLN A 154 -7.75 -7.30 13.89
C GLN A 154 -6.83 -6.49 12.97
N GLN A 155 -6.25 -7.11 11.94
CA GLN A 155 -5.43 -6.39 10.97
C GLN A 155 -6.23 -5.34 10.20
N VAL A 156 -7.47 -5.64 9.80
CA VAL A 156 -8.36 -4.68 9.13
C VAL A 156 -8.66 -3.50 10.06
N THR A 157 -8.93 -3.75 11.33
CA THR A 157 -9.17 -2.71 12.34
C THR A 157 -7.94 -1.81 12.53
N GLN A 158 -6.75 -2.41 12.61
CA GLN A 158 -5.49 -1.66 12.68
C GLN A 158 -5.24 -0.83 11.41
N ASN A 159 -5.54 -1.39 10.24
CA ASN A 159 -5.39 -0.68 8.97
C ASN A 159 -6.37 0.49 8.87
N ALA A 160 -7.61 0.33 9.32
CA ALA A 160 -8.57 1.43 9.41
C ALA A 160 -8.04 2.57 10.30
N SER A 161 -7.48 2.22 11.47
CA SER A 161 -6.89 3.22 12.37
C SER A 161 -5.69 3.96 11.74
N LYS A 162 -4.88 3.26 10.93
CA LYS A 162 -3.80 3.89 10.16
C LYS A 162 -4.35 4.82 9.08
N TRP A 163 -5.42 4.44 8.38
CA TRP A 163 -6.08 5.31 7.40
C TRP A 163 -6.61 6.59 8.04
N ASP A 164 -7.19 6.51 9.24
CA ASP A 164 -7.64 7.68 9.99
C ASP A 164 -6.48 8.63 10.33
N GLN A 165 -5.33 8.08 10.76
CA GLN A 165 -4.13 8.88 11.02
C GLN A 165 -3.58 9.57 9.77
N VAL A 166 -3.56 8.86 8.63
CA VAL A 166 -3.14 9.43 7.35
C VAL A 166 -4.09 10.54 6.93
N ALA A 167 -5.40 10.34 7.07
CA ALA A 167 -6.40 11.36 6.77
C ALA A 167 -6.19 12.61 7.61
N GLN A 168 -5.96 12.47 8.91
CA GLN A 168 -5.67 13.61 9.79
C GLN A 168 -4.39 14.34 9.38
N THR A 169 -3.33 13.60 9.02
CA THR A 169 -2.07 14.18 8.55
C THR A 169 -2.27 15.02 7.28
N VAL A 170 -3.10 14.55 6.35
CA VAL A 170 -3.44 15.29 5.12
C VAL A 170 -4.20 16.58 5.45
N VAL A 171 -5.17 16.53 6.36
CA VAL A 171 -5.91 17.71 6.83
C VAL A 171 -4.96 18.74 7.46
N ASP A 172 -4.09 18.30 8.36
CA ASP A 172 -3.12 19.19 9.03
C ASP A 172 -2.16 19.83 8.03
N ASN A 173 -1.66 19.05 7.06
CA ASN A 173 -0.79 19.56 6.01
C ASN A 173 -1.52 20.55 5.09
N SER A 174 -2.78 20.29 4.75
CA SER A 174 -3.61 21.24 4.00
C SER A 174 -3.74 22.57 4.74
N GLY A 175 -3.97 22.55 6.06
CA GLY A 175 -3.98 23.76 6.89
C GLY A 175 -2.66 24.55 6.80
N LYS A 176 -1.52 23.86 6.88
CA LYS A 176 -0.18 24.48 6.75
C LYS A 176 0.04 25.07 5.36
N TRP A 177 -0.33 24.37 4.30
CA TRP A 177 -0.20 24.88 2.92
C TRP A 177 -1.06 26.11 2.70
N ASN A 178 -2.30 26.12 3.20
CA ASN A 178 -3.18 27.27 3.11
C ASN A 178 -2.61 28.49 3.87
N ALA A 179 -2.04 28.27 5.07
CA ALA A 179 -1.39 29.33 5.83
C ALA A 179 -0.14 29.90 5.10
N ALA A 180 0.66 29.04 4.49
CA ALA A 180 1.81 29.45 3.68
C ALA A 180 1.38 30.25 2.44
N ALA A 181 0.33 29.79 1.75
CA ALA A 181 -0.26 30.49 0.61
C ALA A 181 -0.77 31.89 1.01
N GLY A 182 -1.50 32.00 2.12
CA GLY A 182 -1.96 33.30 2.61
C GLY A 182 -0.81 34.25 2.98
N THR A 183 0.30 33.72 3.52
CA THR A 183 1.50 34.53 3.80
C THR A 183 2.15 35.04 2.52
N LEU A 184 2.21 34.19 1.49
CA LEU A 184 2.78 34.56 0.19
C LEU A 184 1.94 35.66 -0.48
N GLU A 185 0.62 35.51 -0.47
CA GLU A 185 -0.31 36.48 -1.04
C GLU A 185 -0.20 37.85 -0.36
N GLN A 186 -0.12 37.87 0.98
CA GLN A 186 0.11 39.11 1.73
C GLN A 186 1.44 39.79 1.40
N LYS A 187 2.50 39.01 1.17
CA LYS A 187 3.84 39.55 0.86
C LYS A 187 4.00 39.98 -0.59
N SER A 188 3.22 39.43 -1.51
CA SER A 188 3.30 39.73 -2.95
C SER A 188 3.29 41.24 -3.21
N SER A 189 2.28 41.95 -2.70
CA SER A 189 2.18 43.40 -2.91
C SER A 189 3.35 44.18 -2.30
N SER A 190 3.95 43.68 -1.21
CA SER A 190 5.13 44.32 -0.62
C SER A 190 6.36 44.17 -1.51
N TRP A 191 6.53 43.01 -2.15
CA TRP A 191 7.61 42.80 -3.12
C TRP A 191 7.42 43.63 -4.39
N ASP A 192 6.19 43.72 -4.91
CA ASP A 192 5.86 44.56 -6.06
C ASP A 192 6.16 46.05 -5.77
N ASN A 193 5.80 46.51 -4.57
CA ASN A 193 6.11 47.87 -4.12
C ASN A 193 7.63 48.11 -3.98
N ALA A 194 8.37 47.13 -3.44
CA ALA A 194 9.82 47.21 -3.34
C ALA A 194 10.47 47.26 -4.74
N GLY A 195 10.01 46.44 -5.67
CA GLY A 195 10.46 46.44 -7.06
C GLY A 195 10.19 47.79 -7.74
N THR A 196 8.98 48.33 -7.58
CA THR A 196 8.59 49.65 -8.10
C THR A 196 9.46 50.76 -7.51
N THR A 197 9.72 50.72 -6.20
CA THR A 197 10.57 51.69 -5.52
C THR A 197 12.00 51.63 -6.05
N LEU A 198 12.55 50.42 -6.24
CA LEU A 198 13.89 50.24 -6.77
C LEU A 198 14.00 50.78 -8.20
N ALA A 199 13.05 50.43 -9.06
CA ALA A 199 12.98 50.92 -10.43
C ALA A 199 12.92 52.46 -10.48
N ALA A 200 12.18 53.09 -9.57
CA ALA A 200 12.09 54.55 -9.48
C ALA A 200 13.39 55.20 -8.96
N LYS A 201 14.16 54.52 -8.10
CA LYS A 201 15.43 55.04 -7.57
C LYS A 201 16.62 54.86 -8.51
N GLN A 202 16.61 53.82 -9.33
CA GLN A 202 17.66 53.53 -10.30
C GLN A 202 18.10 54.75 -11.12
N PRO A 203 17.21 55.47 -11.85
CA PRO A 203 17.63 56.61 -12.65
C PRO A 203 18.20 57.78 -11.83
N VAL A 204 17.75 57.94 -10.58
CA VAL A 204 18.27 58.99 -9.68
C VAL A 204 19.70 58.68 -9.24
N TRP A 205 19.97 57.42 -8.91
CA TRP A 205 21.32 56.98 -8.58
C TRP A 205 22.24 57.05 -9.78
N ASP A 206 21.78 56.64 -10.96
CA ASP A 206 22.56 56.73 -12.21
C ASP A 206 22.92 58.19 -12.52
N ALA A 207 21.97 59.12 -12.39
CA ALA A 207 22.21 60.55 -12.58
C ALA A 207 23.19 61.12 -11.52
N THR A 208 23.08 60.67 -10.28
CA THR A 208 24.00 61.06 -9.20
C THR A 208 25.42 60.56 -9.48
N ALA A 209 25.57 59.29 -9.86
CA ALA A 209 26.84 58.69 -10.23
C ALA A 209 27.48 59.40 -11.42
N ALA A 210 26.69 59.73 -12.45
CA ALA A 210 27.16 60.50 -13.60
C ALA A 210 27.66 61.90 -13.18
N THR A 211 26.95 62.58 -12.28
CA THR A 211 27.34 63.89 -11.76
C THR A 211 28.65 63.82 -10.97
N VAL A 212 28.78 62.85 -10.07
CA VAL A 212 30.01 62.64 -9.29
C VAL A 212 31.19 62.34 -10.22
N ASN A 213 31.01 61.44 -11.18
CA ASN A 213 32.06 61.10 -12.16
C ASN A 213 32.48 62.31 -13.00
N ALA A 214 31.53 63.14 -13.44
CA ALA A 214 31.83 64.35 -14.20
C ALA A 214 32.64 65.38 -13.39
N LYS A 215 32.42 65.46 -12.06
CA LYS A 215 33.10 66.40 -11.18
C LYS A 215 34.43 65.89 -10.62
N ALA A 216 34.64 64.57 -10.61
CA ALA A 216 35.86 63.95 -10.08
C ALA A 216 37.13 64.59 -10.63
N LYS A 217 37.26 64.69 -11.96
CA LYS A 217 38.43 65.31 -12.59
C LYS A 217 38.64 66.76 -12.18
N THR A 218 37.57 67.55 -12.08
CA THR A 218 37.67 68.95 -11.65
C THR A 218 38.21 69.06 -10.21
N TRP A 219 37.80 68.15 -9.32
CA TRP A 219 38.32 68.13 -7.96
C TRP A 219 39.77 67.69 -7.88
N ASP A 220 40.17 66.67 -8.65
CA ASP A 220 41.55 66.22 -8.74
C ASP A 220 42.49 67.31 -9.28
N ASP A 221 42.04 68.00 -10.34
CA ASP A 221 42.77 69.13 -10.92
C ASP A 221 42.91 70.28 -9.91
N ALA A 222 41.82 70.64 -9.22
CA ALA A 222 41.84 71.69 -8.20
C ALA A 222 42.76 71.35 -7.01
N ALA A 223 42.76 70.09 -6.56
CA ALA A 223 43.65 69.61 -5.50
C ALA A 223 45.11 69.69 -5.93
N THR A 224 45.42 69.29 -7.17
CA THR A 224 46.76 69.34 -7.75
C THR A 224 47.26 70.78 -7.88
N ILE A 225 46.43 71.68 -8.44
CA ILE A 225 46.76 73.11 -8.57
C ILE A 225 47.07 73.72 -7.19
N THR A 226 46.23 73.43 -6.20
CA THR A 226 46.43 73.94 -4.84
C THR A 226 47.74 73.44 -4.22
N ALA A 227 48.06 72.16 -4.38
CA ALA A 227 49.31 71.59 -3.89
C ALA A 227 50.54 72.22 -4.56
N ASN A 228 50.49 72.39 -5.89
CA ASN A 228 51.56 73.03 -6.65
C ASN A 228 51.75 74.49 -6.23
N HIS A 229 50.67 75.26 -6.11
CA HIS A 229 50.73 76.65 -5.63
C HIS A 229 51.31 76.72 -4.22
N ALA A 230 50.89 75.85 -3.30
CA ALA A 230 51.43 75.79 -1.94
C ALA A 230 52.94 75.49 -1.93
N GLN A 231 53.40 74.56 -2.77
CA GLN A 231 54.82 74.24 -2.89
C GLN A 231 55.63 75.43 -3.41
N VAL A 232 55.17 76.10 -4.46
CA VAL A 232 55.85 77.29 -5.03
C VAL A 232 55.97 78.39 -3.99
N ILE A 233 54.91 78.65 -3.22
CA ILE A 233 54.93 79.65 -2.13
C ILE A 233 55.97 79.28 -1.08
N GLN A 234 56.03 78.01 -0.66
CA GLN A 234 56.96 77.57 0.39
C GLN A 234 58.43 77.58 -0.04
N GLN A 235 58.71 77.32 -1.32
CA GLN A 235 60.08 77.19 -1.83
C GLN A 235 60.63 78.50 -2.40
N SER A 236 59.79 79.51 -2.64
CA SER A 236 60.24 80.75 -3.27
C SER A 236 61.06 81.61 -2.33
N THR A 237 62.17 82.13 -2.85
CA THR A 237 63.02 83.16 -2.22
C THR A 237 62.91 84.52 -2.92
N ILE A 238 62.10 84.61 -3.98
CA ILE A 238 61.80 85.80 -4.79
C ILE A 238 60.28 85.90 -5.04
N GLY A 239 59.82 86.88 -5.82
CA GLY A 239 58.39 87.03 -6.13
C GLY A 239 57.74 85.82 -6.82
N VAL A 240 56.46 85.57 -6.53
CA VAL A 240 55.68 84.42 -7.02
C VAL A 240 54.60 84.87 -8.00
N THR A 241 54.48 84.23 -9.16
CA THR A 241 53.40 84.49 -10.13
C THR A 241 52.42 83.32 -10.20
N PHE A 242 51.14 83.61 -10.07
CA PHE A 242 50.04 82.66 -10.29
C PHE A 242 49.31 83.03 -11.58
N HIS A 243 49.02 82.02 -12.41
CA HIS A 243 48.34 82.18 -13.68
C HIS A 243 46.94 81.55 -13.65
N TYR A 244 45.99 82.19 -14.31
CA TYR A 244 44.69 81.63 -14.66
C TYR A 244 44.30 82.11 -16.06
N GLU A 245 44.37 81.21 -17.04
CA GLU A 245 44.23 81.55 -18.46
C GLU A 245 45.17 82.71 -18.84
N ASP A 246 44.65 83.79 -19.41
CA ASP A 246 45.42 84.97 -19.82
C ASP A 246 45.70 85.94 -18.66
N LEU A 247 45.18 85.67 -17.46
CA LEU A 247 45.43 86.49 -16.28
C LEU A 247 46.61 85.96 -15.48
N ALA A 248 47.43 86.87 -14.97
CA ALA A 248 48.50 86.57 -14.03
C ALA A 248 48.47 87.55 -12.85
N ILE A 249 48.76 87.05 -11.65
CA ILE A 249 49.07 87.87 -10.47
C ILE A 249 50.48 87.56 -10.01
N THR A 250 51.31 88.59 -9.89
CA THR A 250 52.67 88.49 -9.38
C THR A 250 52.74 89.14 -8.01
N LEU A 251 53.19 88.36 -7.02
CA LEU A 251 53.45 88.79 -5.64
C LEU A 251 54.97 88.87 -5.44
N GLY A 252 55.55 90.04 -5.68
CA GLY A 252 56.99 90.29 -5.46
C GLY A 252 57.21 91.55 -4.64
N ASP A 253 58.20 92.36 -5.01
CA ASP A 253 58.46 93.67 -4.38
C ASP A 253 57.25 94.62 -4.48
N ALA A 254 56.45 94.45 -5.52
CA ALA A 254 55.11 95.02 -5.64
C ALA A 254 54.11 93.94 -6.08
N ILE A 255 52.83 94.18 -5.83
CA ILE A 255 51.74 93.33 -6.33
C ILE A 255 51.37 93.83 -7.72
N SER A 256 51.45 92.95 -8.72
CA SER A 256 51.07 93.28 -10.10
C SER A 256 50.06 92.29 -10.66
N LEU A 257 49.16 92.79 -11.50
CA LEU A 257 48.19 92.03 -12.28
C LEU A 257 48.52 92.20 -13.76
N THR A 258 48.47 91.14 -14.54
CA THR A 258 48.66 91.20 -16.00
C THR A 258 47.51 90.48 -16.67
N ASP A 259 46.96 91.07 -17.72
CA ASP A 259 46.00 90.44 -18.62
C ASP A 259 46.31 90.80 -20.08
N ALA A 260 45.47 90.37 -21.02
CA ALA A 260 45.65 90.62 -22.45
C ALA A 260 45.72 92.13 -22.83
N SER A 261 45.26 93.02 -21.96
CA SER A 261 45.19 94.47 -22.17
C SER A 261 46.29 95.27 -21.46
N GLY A 262 47.15 94.64 -20.66
CA GLY A 262 48.37 95.26 -20.10
C GLY A 262 48.80 94.71 -18.73
N THR A 263 49.69 95.43 -18.05
CA THR A 263 50.10 95.15 -16.66
C THR A 263 49.69 96.31 -15.76
N TRP A 264 49.18 96.01 -14.57
CA TRP A 264 48.86 96.98 -13.53
C TRP A 264 49.64 96.66 -12.27
N THR A 265 50.21 97.68 -11.63
CA THR A 265 50.93 97.53 -10.37
C THR A 265 50.19 98.26 -9.26
N PHE A 266 50.06 97.61 -8.10
CA PHE A 266 49.44 98.21 -6.92
C PHE A 266 50.37 99.23 -6.29
N LYS A 267 49.91 100.48 -6.23
CA LYS A 267 50.65 101.60 -5.68
C LYS A 267 49.68 102.56 -4.99
N ASP A 268 50.02 103.01 -3.79
CA ASP A 268 49.27 104.03 -3.04
C ASP A 268 47.76 103.73 -2.89
N GLY A 269 47.39 102.45 -2.71
CA GLY A 269 46.01 102.02 -2.50
C GLY A 269 45.21 101.70 -3.76
N ALA A 270 45.80 101.83 -4.97
CA ALA A 270 45.13 101.56 -6.23
C ALA A 270 46.03 100.81 -7.23
N PHE A 271 45.42 100.09 -8.18
CA PHE A 271 46.12 99.50 -9.32
C PHE A 271 46.29 100.53 -10.44
N VAL A 272 47.53 100.76 -10.87
CA VAL A 272 47.87 101.73 -11.92
C VAL A 272 48.43 100.97 -13.12
N LYS A 273 47.90 101.26 -14.32
CA LYS A 273 48.34 100.62 -15.57
C LYS A 273 49.76 101.08 -15.91
N GLN A 274 50.62 100.14 -16.24
CA GLN A 274 51.98 100.42 -16.71
C GLN A 274 51.90 100.91 -18.17
N GLU A 275 52.43 102.10 -18.43
CA GLU A 275 52.57 102.63 -19.78
C GLU A 275 53.74 101.90 -20.51
N PRO A 276 53.66 101.71 -21.84
CA PRO A 276 54.75 101.07 -22.57
C PRO A 276 56.02 101.92 -22.46
N GLU A 277 57.15 101.28 -22.12
CA GLU A 277 58.47 101.93 -22.11
C GLU A 277 58.71 102.62 -23.47
N PRO A 278 59.16 103.88 -23.50
CA PRO A 278 59.45 104.57 -24.74
C PRO A 278 60.57 103.82 -25.47
N THR A 279 60.32 103.48 -26.73
CA THR A 279 61.32 102.86 -27.60
C THR A 279 62.40 103.91 -27.90
N GLU A 280 63.58 103.80 -27.28
CA GLU A 280 64.77 104.55 -27.69
C GLU A 280 65.25 104.16 -29.10
#